data_AF-A0A948NDT2-F1
#
_entry.id   AF-A0A948NDT2-F1
#
_cell.length_a   1.000
_cell.length_b   1.000
_cell.length_c   1.000
_cell.angle_alpha   90.00
_cell.angle_beta   90.00
_cell.angle_gamma   90.00
#
_symmetry.space_group_name_H-M   'P 1'
#
loop_
_entity.id
_entity.type
_entity.pdbx_description
1 polymer ?
#
loop_
_entity_poly.entity_id
_entity_poly.type
_entity_poly.pdbx_seq_one_letter_code
_entity_poly.pdbx_strand_id
1 'polypeptide(L)'
;MRDILIVLGMCVAAIAAGVLLYVYGPEQVREVPNPAPTEEAAANTSESVSGAVPVQVLDAGTNAGAAAQRKNIAAYDTEGFERLWQMAHTNDGAPIPSIDFSKQYAIGVFAGTKPSGGHSIEVSEVRDSGDTRTVVITLTKPGPGCVTSQAITSPYQIVLVPASVAILSRVERTVETACQ
;
A
#
# COMPACT_ATOMS: atom_id res chain seq x y z
N MET A 1 41.38 40.81 2.31
CA MET A 1 40.63 41.57 1.28
C MET A 1 40.76 40.95 -0.12
N ARG A 2 41.95 40.50 -0.56
CA ARG A 2 42.13 39.81 -1.85
C ARG A 2 41.37 38.48 -1.97
N ASP A 3 41.31 37.68 -0.90
CA ASP A 3 40.68 36.34 -0.97
C ASP A 3 39.14 36.38 -1.05
N ILE A 4 38.51 37.39 -0.41
CA ILE A 4 37.06 37.60 -0.47
C ILE A 4 36.60 38.03 -1.87
N LEU A 5 37.43 38.81 -2.59
CA LEU A 5 37.14 39.23 -3.96
C LEU A 5 37.23 38.06 -4.95
N ILE A 6 38.10 37.08 -4.71
CA ILE A 6 38.24 35.89 -5.55
C ILE A 6 37.03 34.96 -5.38
N VAL A 7 36.59 34.74 -4.15
CA VAL A 7 35.42 33.88 -3.85
C VAL A 7 34.13 34.49 -4.42
N LEU A 8 33.92 35.80 -4.25
CA LEU A 8 32.78 36.50 -4.84
C LEU A 8 32.80 36.43 -6.38
N GLY A 9 33.97 36.54 -7.01
CA GLY A 9 34.12 36.40 -8.45
C GLY A 9 33.71 35.02 -8.98
N MET A 10 34.10 33.94 -8.29
CA MET A 10 33.73 32.57 -8.68
C MET A 10 32.24 32.30 -8.53
N CYS A 11 31.61 32.78 -7.44
CA CYS A 11 30.17 32.62 -7.24
C CYS A 11 29.35 33.32 -8.33
N VAL A 12 29.73 34.54 -8.71
CA VAL A 12 29.04 35.28 -9.79
C VAL A 12 29.20 34.58 -11.13
N ALA A 13 30.39 34.04 -11.43
CA ALA A 13 30.63 33.30 -12.67
C ALA A 13 29.81 32.00 -12.77
N ALA A 14 29.67 31.26 -11.66
CA ALA A 14 28.86 30.04 -11.62
C ALA A 14 27.36 30.32 -11.83
N ILE A 15 26.85 31.39 -11.22
CA ILE A 15 25.45 31.81 -11.39
C ILE A 15 25.20 32.26 -12.83
N ALA A 16 26.12 33.04 -13.42
CA ALA A 16 26.01 33.47 -14.81
C ALA A 16 26.02 32.28 -15.79
N ALA A 17 26.87 31.28 -15.57
CA ALA A 17 26.91 30.07 -16.39
C ALA A 17 25.61 29.25 -16.27
N GLY A 18 25.05 29.13 -15.06
CA GLY A 18 23.77 28.46 -14.84
C GLY A 18 22.60 29.15 -15.52
N VAL A 19 22.53 30.49 -15.43
CA VAL A 19 21.50 31.29 -16.11
C VAL A 19 21.66 31.21 -17.64
N LEU A 20 22.90 31.21 -18.14
CA LEU A 20 23.17 31.08 -19.58
C LEU A 20 22.74 29.70 -20.11
N LEU A 21 23.01 28.62 -19.38
CA LEU A 21 22.54 27.28 -19.74
C LEU A 21 21.02 27.14 -19.64
N TYR A 22 20.39 27.83 -18.69
CA TYR A 22 18.94 27.82 -18.56
C TYR A 22 18.24 28.58 -19.70
N VAL A 23 18.81 29.71 -20.13
CA VAL A 23 18.21 30.56 -21.19
C VAL A 23 18.56 30.04 -22.60
N TYR A 24 19.73 29.45 -22.79
CA TYR A 24 20.22 28.99 -24.11
C TYR A 24 20.39 27.47 -24.21
N GLY A 25 19.77 26.70 -23.31
CA GLY A 25 19.78 25.24 -23.34
C GLY A 25 19.10 24.69 -24.61
N PRO A 26 19.61 23.62 -25.22
CA PRO A 26 19.11 23.12 -26.50
C PRO A 26 17.68 22.54 -26.39
N GLU A 27 16.78 23.02 -27.26
CA GLU A 27 15.36 22.64 -27.43
C GLU A 27 15.10 21.21 -27.93
N GLN A 28 15.90 20.20 -27.55
CA GLN A 28 15.81 18.85 -28.15
C GLN A 28 14.82 17.90 -27.44
N VAL A 29 13.82 18.41 -26.70
CA VAL A 29 12.80 17.55 -26.03
C VAL A 29 11.37 18.09 -26.20
N ARG A 30 11.05 18.62 -27.39
CA ARG A 30 9.68 19.06 -27.72
C ARG A 30 9.06 18.42 -28.94
N GLU A 31 9.79 17.57 -29.65
CA GLU A 31 9.22 16.79 -30.76
C GLU A 31 8.58 15.52 -30.18
N VAL A 32 7.24 15.49 -30.13
CA VAL A 32 6.47 14.25 -30.01
C VAL A 32 6.05 13.86 -31.43
N PRO A 33 6.65 12.81 -32.06
CA PRO A 33 6.07 12.23 -33.25
C PRO A 33 4.90 11.32 -32.83
N ASN A 34 3.68 11.66 -33.24
CA ASN A 34 2.50 10.79 -33.11
C ASN A 34 2.56 9.66 -34.17
N PRO A 35 2.04 8.44 -33.91
CA PRO A 35 2.49 7.20 -34.53
C PRO A 35 1.67 6.80 -35.76
N ALA A 36 2.32 6.07 -36.67
CA ALA A 36 1.64 5.18 -37.62
C ALA A 36 1.75 3.72 -37.12
N PRO A 37 0.74 2.87 -37.40
CA PRO A 37 0.63 1.56 -36.77
C PRO A 37 1.54 0.55 -37.46
N THR A 38 2.46 -0.04 -36.71
CA THR A 38 3.13 -1.27 -37.13
C THR A 38 3.05 -2.26 -35.99
N GLU A 39 2.21 -3.24 -36.24
CA GLU A 39 1.96 -4.47 -35.54
C GLU A 39 3.22 -5.35 -35.59
N GLU A 40 4.15 -5.20 -34.65
CA GLU A 40 5.16 -6.23 -34.33
C GLU A 40 6.00 -5.83 -33.12
N ALA A 41 5.63 -6.37 -31.95
CA ALA A 41 6.51 -6.86 -30.88
C ALA A 41 5.73 -6.89 -29.56
N ALA A 42 4.97 -7.96 -29.34
CA ALA A 42 4.69 -8.42 -27.99
C ALA A 42 6.00 -8.93 -27.39
N ALA A 43 6.78 -8.02 -26.82
CA ALA A 43 7.94 -8.34 -26.00
C ALA A 43 7.90 -7.44 -24.76
N ASN A 44 7.36 -8.01 -23.68
CA ASN A 44 7.64 -7.67 -22.29
C ASN A 44 8.04 -6.22 -22.02
N THR A 45 7.05 -5.36 -21.82
CA THR A 45 7.15 -4.37 -20.75
C THR A 45 6.45 -4.95 -19.53
N SER A 46 7.08 -5.98 -18.97
CA SER A 46 6.95 -6.22 -17.54
C SER A 46 7.70 -5.07 -16.89
N GLU A 47 6.98 -3.98 -16.59
CA GLU A 47 7.42 -3.08 -15.55
C GLU A 47 7.57 -3.95 -14.30
N SER A 48 8.81 -4.35 -14.02
CA SER A 48 9.15 -4.93 -12.75
C SER A 48 8.83 -3.85 -11.73
N VAL A 49 7.72 -4.01 -11.02
CA VAL A 49 7.46 -3.26 -9.80
C VAL A 49 8.50 -3.76 -8.82
N SER A 50 9.71 -3.20 -8.91
CA SER A 50 10.82 -3.48 -8.01
C SER A 50 10.38 -2.99 -6.65
N GLY A 51 9.92 -3.92 -5.82
CA GLY A 51 9.32 -3.65 -4.52
C GLY A 51 7.93 -4.26 -4.33
N ALA A 52 7.18 -4.70 -5.35
CA ALA A 52 5.89 -5.35 -5.11
C ALA A 52 6.07 -6.68 -4.36
N VAL A 53 5.36 -6.82 -3.25
CA VAL A 53 5.37 -8.05 -2.45
C VAL A 53 4.07 -8.80 -2.74
N PRO A 54 4.15 -10.10 -3.09
CA PRO A 54 2.95 -10.89 -3.32
C PRO A 54 2.14 -11.02 -2.04
N VAL A 55 0.83 -10.79 -2.16
CA VAL A 55 -0.14 -10.89 -1.06
C VAL A 55 -1.06 -12.07 -1.36
N GLN A 56 -1.13 -13.03 -0.44
CA GLN A 56 -2.12 -14.10 -0.50
C GLN A 56 -3.22 -13.80 0.52
N VAL A 57 -4.46 -13.66 0.08
CA VAL A 57 -5.60 -13.58 1.00
C VAL A 57 -5.83 -14.96 1.61
N LEU A 58 -5.70 -15.06 2.93
CA LEU A 58 -5.97 -16.28 3.67
C LEU A 58 -7.45 -16.36 4.06
N ASP A 59 -7.99 -15.25 4.56
CA ASP A 59 -9.38 -15.15 4.98
C ASP A 59 -9.87 -13.69 4.94
N ALA A 60 -11.17 -13.51 4.77
CA ALA A 60 -11.82 -12.20 4.81
C ALA A 60 -13.29 -12.34 5.21
N GLY A 61 -13.78 -11.36 5.95
CA GLY A 61 -15.16 -11.40 6.41
C GLY A 61 -15.70 -10.05 6.82
N THR A 62 -17.00 -10.01 7.07
CA THR A 62 -17.72 -8.81 7.52
C THR A 62 -17.97 -8.79 9.02
N ASN A 63 -17.59 -9.84 9.76
CA ASN A 63 -17.93 -10.00 11.18
C ASN A 63 -16.76 -10.59 11.99
N ALA A 64 -15.82 -9.74 12.38
CA ALA A 64 -14.83 -10.06 13.41
C ALA A 64 -15.40 -9.77 14.81
N GLY A 65 -15.95 -10.81 15.47
CA GLY A 65 -16.71 -10.67 16.72
C GLY A 65 -15.91 -10.09 17.90
N ALA A 66 -14.61 -10.34 17.96
CA ALA A 66 -13.73 -9.89 19.03
C ALA A 66 -12.91 -8.63 18.67
N ALA A 67 -13.11 -8.06 17.47
CA ALA A 67 -12.40 -6.87 16.99
C ALA A 67 -13.33 -5.65 16.90
N ALA A 68 -13.90 -5.22 18.02
CA ALA A 68 -14.79 -4.06 18.07
C ALA A 68 -14.09 -2.73 17.70
N GLN A 69 -12.77 -2.64 17.88
CA GLN A 69 -11.98 -1.46 17.57
C GLN A 69 -11.14 -1.65 16.31
N ARG A 70 -10.83 -0.54 15.62
CA ARG A 70 -9.90 -0.54 14.48
C ARG A 70 -8.52 -1.02 14.94
N LYS A 71 -7.99 -2.08 14.33
CA LYS A 71 -6.68 -2.65 14.68
C LYS A 71 -5.98 -3.29 13.48
N ASN A 72 -4.66 -3.22 13.46
CA ASN A 72 -3.79 -3.96 12.54
C ASN A 72 -2.81 -4.79 13.37
N ILE A 73 -2.60 -6.04 12.99
CA ILE A 73 -1.70 -6.98 13.69
C ILE A 73 -0.86 -7.70 12.64
N ALA A 74 0.43 -7.83 12.90
CA ALA A 74 1.29 -8.78 12.21
C ALA A 74 1.65 -9.92 13.18
N ALA A 75 1.54 -11.15 12.71
CA ALA A 75 1.83 -12.36 13.48
C ALA A 75 2.94 -13.15 12.78
N TYR A 76 4.05 -13.32 13.48
CA TYR A 76 5.28 -13.94 12.97
C TYR A 76 5.50 -15.37 13.51
N ASP A 77 4.60 -15.84 14.36
CA ASP A 77 4.65 -17.16 14.98
C ASP A 77 3.23 -17.68 15.20
N THR A 78 3.15 -18.95 15.60
CA THR A 78 1.87 -19.64 15.83
C THR A 78 1.02 -18.95 16.90
N GLU A 79 1.61 -18.55 18.04
CA GLU A 79 0.86 -17.94 19.14
C GLU A 79 0.29 -16.56 18.76
N GLY A 80 1.07 -15.74 18.05
CA GLY A 80 0.62 -14.48 17.49
C GLY A 80 -0.50 -14.68 16.48
N PHE A 81 -0.41 -15.73 15.65
CA PHE A 81 -1.42 -16.01 14.65
C PHE A 81 -2.71 -16.56 15.26
N GLU A 82 -2.64 -17.42 16.28
CA GLU A 82 -3.80 -17.89 17.02
C GLU A 82 -4.58 -16.72 17.64
N ARG A 83 -3.88 -15.76 18.26
CA ARG A 83 -4.50 -14.55 18.81
C ARG A 83 -5.14 -13.69 17.73
N LEU A 84 -4.47 -13.52 16.59
CA LEU A 84 -5.01 -12.80 15.44
C LEU A 84 -6.27 -13.50 14.89
N TRP A 85 -6.22 -14.82 14.73
CA TRP A 85 -7.32 -15.64 14.22
C TRP A 85 -8.55 -15.56 15.13
N GLN A 86 -8.37 -15.65 16.45
CA GLN A 86 -9.45 -15.51 17.43
C GLN A 86 -10.13 -14.13 17.40
N MET A 87 -9.43 -13.08 16.95
CA MET A 87 -10.06 -11.76 16.75
C MET A 87 -11.08 -11.77 15.61
N ALA A 88 -10.80 -12.51 14.53
CA ALA A 88 -11.72 -12.71 13.42
C ALA A 88 -12.83 -13.72 13.77
N HIS A 89 -12.43 -14.85 14.37
CA HIS A 89 -13.27 -16.01 14.60
C HIS A 89 -13.56 -16.19 16.09
N THR A 90 -14.62 -15.53 16.56
CA THR A 90 -15.02 -15.59 17.97
C THR A 90 -16.04 -16.71 18.19
N ASN A 91 -15.58 -17.83 18.73
CA ASN A 91 -16.42 -18.97 19.12
C ASN A 91 -17.26 -19.60 17.98
N ASP A 92 -16.88 -19.40 16.72
CA ASP A 92 -17.55 -20.00 15.55
C ASP A 92 -16.96 -21.37 15.16
N GLY A 93 -15.88 -21.79 15.82
CA GLY A 93 -15.22 -23.07 15.59
C GLY A 93 -14.42 -23.14 14.29
N ALA A 94 -14.12 -22.00 13.65
CA ALA A 94 -13.32 -21.98 12.43
C ALA A 94 -11.92 -22.59 12.69
N PRO A 95 -11.51 -23.62 11.91
CA PRO A 95 -10.23 -24.27 12.11
C PRO A 95 -9.08 -23.30 11.82
N ILE A 96 -8.09 -23.26 12.71
CA ILE A 96 -6.92 -22.40 12.56
C ILE A 96 -5.99 -22.99 11.49
N PRO A 97 -5.68 -22.27 10.40
CA PRO A 97 -4.75 -22.74 9.39
C PRO A 97 -3.32 -22.88 9.93
N SER A 98 -2.59 -23.90 9.46
CA SER A 98 -1.15 -24.01 9.73
C SER A 98 -0.36 -23.13 8.75
N ILE A 99 0.59 -22.34 9.26
CA ILE A 99 1.43 -21.43 8.48
C ILE A 99 2.91 -21.80 8.71
N ASP A 100 3.67 -21.90 7.62
CA ASP A 100 5.13 -22.01 7.68
C ASP A 100 5.76 -20.62 7.89
N PHE A 101 5.98 -20.26 9.16
CA PHE A 101 6.53 -18.96 9.55
C PHE A 101 7.97 -18.71 9.10
N SER A 102 8.67 -19.75 8.62
CA SER A 102 9.99 -19.57 8.00
C SER A 102 9.91 -18.94 6.60
N LYS A 103 8.74 -19.01 5.96
CA LYS A 103 8.52 -18.52 4.58
C LYS A 103 7.62 -17.31 4.51
N GLN A 104 6.70 -17.15 5.45
CA GLN A 104 5.66 -16.12 5.41
C GLN A 104 5.13 -15.79 6.79
N TYR A 105 4.50 -14.64 6.94
CA TYR A 105 3.83 -14.25 8.17
C TYR A 105 2.45 -13.66 7.85
N ALA A 106 1.59 -13.62 8.85
CA ALA A 106 0.21 -13.16 8.67
C ALA A 106 0.06 -11.69 9.04
N ILE A 107 -0.77 -10.97 8.30
CA ILE A 107 -1.20 -9.61 8.60
C ILE A 107 -2.73 -9.60 8.66
N GLY A 108 -3.27 -9.20 9.81
CA GLY A 108 -4.70 -9.03 10.05
C GLY A 108 -5.05 -7.56 10.13
N VAL A 109 -6.01 -7.13 9.31
CA VAL A 109 -6.57 -5.78 9.32
C VAL A 109 -8.04 -5.84 9.72
N PHE A 110 -8.42 -5.11 10.77
CA PHE A 110 -9.76 -5.13 11.36
C PHE A 110 -10.34 -3.72 11.36
N ALA A 111 -11.48 -3.52 10.72
CA ALA A 111 -12.09 -2.20 10.54
C ALA A 111 -12.73 -1.63 11.83
N GLY A 112 -12.90 -2.47 12.86
CA GLY A 112 -13.75 -2.19 14.01
C GLY A 112 -15.23 -2.25 13.65
N THR A 113 -16.08 -2.02 14.65
CA THR A 113 -17.54 -2.00 14.46
C THR A 113 -17.98 -0.90 13.49
N LYS A 114 -18.89 -1.25 12.58
CA LYS A 114 -19.55 -0.36 11.63
C LYS A 114 -21.06 -0.38 11.86
N PRO A 115 -21.73 0.77 11.74
CA PRO A 115 -23.15 0.90 12.08
C PRO A 115 -24.09 0.27 11.04
N SER A 116 -23.57 -0.12 9.87
CA SER A 116 -24.35 -0.64 8.75
C SER A 116 -23.54 -1.67 7.95
N GLY A 117 -24.19 -2.32 6.98
CA GLY A 117 -23.51 -3.03 5.91
C GLY A 117 -22.88 -2.09 4.87
N GLY A 118 -22.17 -2.67 3.91
CA GLY A 118 -21.52 -1.92 2.82
C GLY A 118 -20.14 -1.36 3.15
N HIS A 119 -19.62 -1.64 4.34
CA HIS A 119 -18.24 -1.33 4.72
C HIS A 119 -17.33 -2.52 4.42
N SER A 120 -16.09 -2.26 4.03
CA SER A 120 -15.05 -3.29 3.92
C SER A 120 -13.68 -2.74 4.32
N ILE A 121 -12.73 -3.65 4.54
CA ILE A 121 -11.32 -3.35 4.74
C ILE A 121 -10.50 -4.38 3.99
N GLU A 122 -9.42 -3.93 3.35
CA GLU A 122 -8.52 -4.80 2.60
C GLU A 122 -7.08 -4.30 2.70
N VAL A 123 -6.13 -5.23 2.57
CA VAL A 123 -4.74 -4.96 2.22
C VAL A 123 -4.68 -4.92 0.70
N SER A 124 -4.71 -3.71 0.14
CA SER A 124 -4.76 -3.50 -1.30
C SER A 124 -3.40 -3.60 -1.98
N GLU A 125 -2.32 -3.38 -1.23
CA GLU A 125 -0.95 -3.43 -1.76
C GLU A 125 0.04 -3.69 -0.62
N VAL A 126 1.09 -4.44 -0.90
CA VAL A 126 2.28 -4.51 -0.04
C VAL A 126 3.49 -4.26 -0.91
N ARG A 127 4.36 -3.35 -0.46
CA ARG A 127 5.59 -3.03 -1.18
C ARG A 127 6.78 -2.84 -0.27
N ASP A 128 7.94 -3.30 -0.72
CA ASP A 128 9.23 -3.12 -0.09
C ASP A 128 9.98 -1.96 -0.78
N SER A 129 10.58 -1.10 0.04
CA SER A 129 11.43 0.01 -0.41
C SER A 129 12.56 0.19 0.60
N GLY A 130 13.77 -0.23 0.23
CA GLY A 130 14.88 -0.34 1.18
C GLY A 130 14.53 -1.29 2.32
N ASP A 131 14.73 -0.84 3.56
CA ASP A 131 14.48 -1.64 4.76
C ASP A 131 13.03 -1.51 5.28
N THR A 132 12.12 -0.93 4.49
CA THR A 132 10.73 -0.72 4.90
C THR A 132 9.77 -1.47 4.01
N ARG A 133 8.87 -2.24 4.64
CA ARG A 133 7.70 -2.83 3.99
C ARG A 133 6.47 -2.00 4.30
N THR A 134 5.87 -1.41 3.29
CA THR A 134 4.64 -0.63 3.41
C THR A 134 3.44 -1.48 3.07
N VAL A 135 2.50 -1.58 4.02
CA VAL A 135 1.20 -2.22 3.83
C VAL A 135 0.16 -1.13 3.56
N VAL A 136 -0.42 -1.12 2.36
CA VAL A 136 -1.51 -0.21 2.02
C VAL A 136 -2.82 -0.87 2.40
N ILE A 137 -3.59 -0.19 3.25
CA ILE A 137 -4.87 -0.67 3.77
C ILE A 137 -5.95 0.25 3.24
N THR A 138 -6.91 -0.30 2.52
CA THR A 138 -8.07 0.45 2.02
C THR A 138 -9.28 0.14 2.89
N LEU A 139 -9.90 1.18 3.45
CA LEU A 139 -11.21 1.10 4.08
C LEU A 139 -12.25 1.63 3.09
N THR A 140 -13.25 0.84 2.79
CA THR A 140 -14.34 1.24 1.91
C THR A 140 -15.58 1.50 2.74
N LYS A 141 -16.23 2.63 2.50
CA LYS A 141 -17.51 2.98 3.12
C LYS A 141 -18.56 3.27 2.03
N PRO A 142 -19.84 3.03 2.31
CA PRO A 142 -20.93 3.43 1.42
C PRO A 142 -20.93 4.95 1.22
N GLY A 143 -21.18 5.39 -0.01
CA GLY A 143 -21.34 6.81 -0.34
C GLY A 143 -22.57 7.44 0.34
N PRO A 144 -22.63 8.79 0.38
CA PRO A 144 -23.74 9.50 0.98
C PRO A 144 -25.06 9.16 0.28
N GLY A 145 -26.09 8.84 1.06
CA GLY A 145 -27.43 8.52 0.55
C GLY A 145 -27.60 7.10 0.02
N CYS A 146 -26.57 6.24 0.10
CA CYS A 146 -26.70 4.85 -0.29
C CYS A 146 -27.58 4.07 0.68
N VAL A 147 -28.47 3.24 0.13
CA VAL A 147 -29.27 2.31 0.91
C VAL A 147 -28.37 1.15 1.34
N THR A 148 -28.20 0.98 2.64
CA THR A 148 -27.40 -0.12 3.22
C THR A 148 -28.25 -0.95 4.16
N SER A 149 -27.80 -2.17 4.48
CA SER A 149 -28.43 -2.94 5.56
C SER A 149 -28.22 -2.25 6.91
N GLN A 150 -29.21 -2.35 7.79
CA GLN A 150 -29.13 -1.88 9.18
C GLN A 150 -28.41 -2.88 10.10
N ALA A 151 -27.56 -3.75 9.54
CA ALA A 151 -26.80 -4.73 10.30
C ALA A 151 -25.48 -4.12 10.79
N ILE A 152 -25.20 -4.25 12.07
CA ILE A 152 -23.89 -3.94 12.63
C ILE A 152 -22.89 -4.96 12.10
N THR A 153 -21.77 -4.50 11.57
CA THR A 153 -20.71 -5.34 11.00
C THR A 153 -19.35 -5.00 11.64
N SER A 154 -18.36 -5.86 11.46
CA SER A 154 -16.96 -5.60 11.81
C SER A 154 -16.03 -6.23 10.75
N PRO A 155 -15.86 -5.57 9.58
CA PRO A 155 -15.06 -6.12 8.49
C PRO A 155 -13.60 -6.39 8.86
N TYR A 156 -13.04 -7.44 8.29
CA TYR A 156 -11.63 -7.79 8.44
C TYR A 156 -11.07 -8.50 7.20
N GLN A 157 -9.74 -8.51 7.10
CA GLN A 157 -9.01 -9.36 6.18
C GLN A 157 -7.72 -9.86 6.83
N ILE A 158 -7.39 -11.12 6.56
CA ILE A 158 -6.14 -11.77 6.96
C ILE A 158 -5.40 -12.18 5.68
N VAL A 159 -4.16 -11.71 5.55
CA VAL A 159 -3.30 -12.02 4.41
C VAL A 159 -1.99 -12.65 4.86
N LEU A 160 -1.39 -13.45 3.98
CA LEU A 160 -0.03 -13.97 4.10
C LEU A 160 0.88 -13.18 3.17
N VAL A 161 2.05 -12.85 3.67
CA VAL A 161 3.11 -12.18 2.91
C VAL A 161 4.45 -12.88 3.17
N PRO A 162 5.37 -12.93 2.20
CA PRO A 162 6.68 -13.54 2.37
C PRO A 162 7.43 -13.01 3.59
N ALA A 163 8.17 -13.87 4.29
CA ALA A 163 8.99 -13.48 5.42
C ALA A 163 10.00 -12.40 5.01
N SER A 164 10.20 -11.41 5.88
CA SER A 164 11.12 -10.30 5.63
C SER A 164 11.63 -9.74 6.95
N VAL A 165 12.83 -9.17 6.92
CA VAL A 165 13.41 -8.40 8.02
C VAL A 165 13.08 -6.90 7.90
N ALA A 166 12.36 -6.50 6.85
CA ALA A 166 11.96 -5.12 6.63
C ALA A 166 11.03 -4.63 7.75
N ILE A 167 11.23 -3.38 8.15
CA ILE A 167 10.40 -2.69 9.12
C ILE A 167 9.00 -2.49 8.52
N LEU A 168 7.98 -2.98 9.22
CA LEU A 168 6.60 -2.77 8.79
C LEU A 168 6.18 -1.30 9.00
N SER A 169 5.66 -0.70 7.95
CA SER A 169 4.92 0.55 7.96
C SER A 169 3.56 0.34 7.30
N ARG A 170 2.65 1.31 7.48
CA ARG A 170 1.32 1.24 6.86
C ARG A 170 0.89 2.58 6.29
N VAL A 171 0.11 2.51 5.24
CA VAL A 171 -0.62 3.66 4.67
C VAL A 171 -2.09 3.30 4.66
N GLU A 172 -2.93 4.12 5.28
CA GLU A 172 -4.38 3.91 5.29
C GLU A 172 -5.04 4.83 4.27
N ARG A 173 -5.92 4.26 3.45
CA ARG A 173 -6.75 4.96 2.47
C ARG A 173 -8.21 4.71 2.82
N THR A 174 -9.05 5.73 2.67
CA THR A 174 -10.50 5.57 2.77
C THR A 174 -11.12 5.92 1.44
N VAL A 175 -11.97 5.03 0.92
CA VAL A 175 -12.66 5.18 -0.36
C VAL A 175 -14.16 5.13 -0.13
N GLU A 176 -14.88 5.94 -0.89
CA GLU A 176 -16.35 5.91 -0.96
C GLU A 176 -16.78 5.18 -2.22
N THR A 177 -17.68 4.22 -2.07
CA THR A 177 -18.28 3.52 -3.22
C THR A 177 -19.62 4.15 -3.55
N ALA A 178 -19.90 4.32 -4.85
CA ALA A 178 -21.21 4.73 -5.33
C ALA A 178 -22.29 3.71 -4.93
N CYS A 179 -23.54 4.17 -4.85
CA CYS A 179 -24.65 3.30 -4.50
C CYS A 179 -24.83 2.23 -5.58
N GLN A 180 -24.95 0.97 -5.15
CA GLN A 180 -25.23 -0.18 -6.01
C GLN A 180 -26.72 -0.47 -6.08
#